data_AF-A0A850LPH7-F1
#
_entry.id   AF-A0A850LPH7-F1
#
_cell.length_a   1.000
_cell.length_b   1.000
_cell.length_c   1.000
_cell.angle_alpha   90.00
_cell.angle_beta   90.00
_cell.angle_gamma   90.00
#
_symmetry.space_group_name_H-M   'P 1'
#
loop_
_entity.id
_entity.type
_entity.pdbx_description
1 polymer ?
#
loop_
_entity_poly.entity_id
_entity_poly.type
_entity_poly.pdbx_seq_one_letter_code
_entity_poly.pdbx_strand_id
1 'polypeptide(L)'
;MSGHSKWSQIRRKKEKTDSARGRLFTKLIKEITVSARQGGGDENSNPRLRTAVQIAKANNMPLVNIEKAIKKGTGELPGVVYEEVIYEGYGPG
;
A
#
# COMPACT_ATOMS: atom_id res chain seq x y z
N MET A 1 7.93 30.19 -29.55
CA MET A 1 7.71 28.93 -30.28
C MET A 1 7.24 27.87 -29.31
N SER A 2 6.03 27.39 -29.50
CA SER A 2 5.30 26.40 -28.69
C SER A 2 5.97 25.02 -28.78
N GLY A 3 6.97 24.77 -27.94
CA GLY A 3 7.63 23.46 -27.80
C GLY A 3 6.90 22.47 -26.88
N HIS A 4 5.64 22.73 -26.53
CA HIS A 4 4.87 21.88 -25.64
C HIS A 4 4.02 20.89 -26.44
N SER A 5 4.60 19.73 -26.72
CA SER A 5 3.79 18.58 -27.08
C SER A 5 2.81 18.29 -25.93
N LYS A 6 1.51 18.39 -26.21
CA LYS A 6 0.42 18.01 -25.28
C LYS A 6 0.67 16.64 -24.67
N TRP A 7 1.24 15.72 -25.45
CA TRP A 7 1.64 14.40 -24.98
C TRP A 7 2.73 14.44 -23.91
N SER A 8 3.77 15.27 -24.07
CA SER A 8 4.88 15.38 -23.11
C SER A 8 4.40 15.86 -21.73
N GLN A 9 3.48 16.83 -21.70
CA GLN A 9 2.88 17.32 -20.45
C GLN A 9 1.98 16.25 -19.78
N ILE A 10 1.15 15.55 -20.56
CA ILE A 10 0.29 14.46 -20.05
C ILE A 10 1.16 13.33 -19.49
N ARG A 11 2.22 12.94 -20.21
CA ARG A 11 3.16 11.91 -19.78
C ARG A 11 3.80 12.26 -18.45
N ARG A 12 4.39 13.45 -18.30
CA ARG A 12 5.05 13.87 -17.05
C ARG A 12 4.07 13.93 -15.87
N LYS A 13 2.84 14.40 -16.10
CA LYS A 13 1.79 14.41 -15.07
C LYS A 13 1.43 12.98 -14.64
N LYS A 14 1.25 12.08 -15.60
CA LYS A 14 0.93 10.67 -15.36
C LYS A 14 2.05 9.95 -14.61
N GLU A 15 3.31 10.14 -15.01
CA GLU A 15 4.47 9.54 -14.33
C GLU A 15 4.53 9.94 -12.85
N LYS A 16 4.29 11.22 -12.53
CA LYS A 16 4.24 11.69 -11.13
C LYS A 16 3.11 11.03 -10.34
N THR A 17 1.91 10.93 -10.92
CA THR A 17 0.76 10.31 -10.26
C THR A 17 0.95 8.80 -10.08
N ASP A 18 1.52 8.12 -11.07
CA ASP A 18 1.75 6.68 -11.02
C ASP A 18 2.85 6.34 -10.00
N SER A 19 3.91 7.16 -9.92
CA SER A 19 4.95 7.03 -8.87
C SER A 19 4.38 7.23 -7.46
N ALA A 20 3.48 8.18 -7.27
CA ALA A 20 2.81 8.39 -5.98
C ALA A 20 1.89 7.21 -5.64
N ARG A 21 1.12 6.71 -6.61
CA ARG A 21 0.25 5.53 -6.44
C ARG A 21 1.04 4.27 -6.12
N GLY A 22 2.17 4.03 -6.79
CA GLY A 22 3.04 2.90 -6.51
C GLY A 22 3.54 2.91 -5.06
N ARG A 23 4.01 4.07 -4.57
CA ARG A 23 4.41 4.24 -3.17
C ARG A 23 3.27 3.99 -2.19
N LEU A 24 2.07 4.48 -2.50
CA LEU A 24 0.88 4.24 -1.69
C LEU A 24 0.53 2.75 -1.61
N PHE A 25 0.56 2.05 -2.73
CA PHE A 25 0.28 0.61 -2.78
C PHE A 25 1.28 -0.20 -1.97
N THR A 26 2.57 0.15 -2.01
CA THR A 26 3.57 -0.50 -1.16
C THR A 26 3.27 -0.32 0.33
N LYS A 27 2.83 0.87 0.76
CA LYS A 27 2.45 1.11 2.16
C LYS A 27 1.24 0.28 2.57
N LEU A 28 0.19 0.26 1.74
CA LEU A 28 -1.03 -0.51 2.00
C LEU A 28 -0.77 -2.02 2.04
N ILE A 29 0.08 -2.55 1.16
CA ILE A 29 0.47 -3.98 1.19
C ILE A 29 1.15 -4.32 2.52
N LYS A 30 2.07 -3.47 3.00
CA LYS A 30 2.74 -3.70 4.30
C LYS A 30 1.73 -3.67 5.45
N GLU A 31 0.82 -2.69 5.47
CA GLU A 31 -0.21 -2.59 6.52
C GLU A 31 -1.14 -3.81 6.54
N ILE A 32 -1.60 -4.27 5.38
CA ILE A 32 -2.44 -5.48 5.26
C ILE A 32 -1.68 -6.71 5.75
N THR A 33 -0.41 -6.88 5.35
CA THR A 33 0.41 -8.02 5.76
C THR A 33 0.68 -8.04 7.27
N VAL A 34 1.00 -6.89 7.87
CA VAL A 34 1.19 -6.77 9.33
C VAL A 34 -0.12 -7.04 10.09
N SER A 35 -1.23 -6.45 9.62
CA SER A 35 -2.55 -6.65 10.23
C SER A 35 -2.99 -8.11 10.18
N ALA A 36 -2.84 -8.77 9.03
CA ALA A 36 -3.18 -10.18 8.85
C ALA A 36 -2.29 -11.12 9.69
N ARG A 37 -1.03 -10.75 9.92
CA ARG A 37 -0.12 -11.49 10.80
C ARG A 37 -0.52 -11.38 12.27
N GLN A 38 -0.91 -10.19 12.74
CA GLN A 38 -1.23 -9.94 14.15
C GLN A 38 -2.61 -10.49 14.56
N GLY A 39 -3.62 -10.34 13.68
CA GLY A 39 -5.02 -10.63 14.01
C GLY A 39 -5.67 -11.70 13.15
N GLY A 40 -4.90 -12.42 12.33
CA GLY A 40 -5.43 -13.40 11.39
C GLY A 40 -5.96 -12.78 10.09
N GLY A 41 -6.17 -13.63 9.08
CA GLY A 41 -6.50 -13.24 7.72
C GLY A 41 -7.98 -12.98 7.42
N ASP A 42 -8.86 -13.09 8.42
CA ASP A 42 -10.28 -12.84 8.26
C ASP A 42 -10.65 -11.39 8.61
N GLU A 43 -11.22 -10.67 7.64
CA GLU A 43 -11.64 -9.27 7.79
C GLU A 43 -12.77 -9.11 8.83
N ASN A 44 -13.55 -10.16 9.10
CA ASN A 44 -14.65 -10.09 10.06
C ASN A 44 -14.18 -10.13 11.51
N SER A 45 -13.16 -10.93 11.80
CA SER A 45 -12.57 -11.06 13.14
C SER A 45 -11.46 -10.03 13.43
N ASN A 46 -10.89 -9.38 12.40
CA ASN A 46 -9.79 -8.43 12.54
C ASN A 46 -10.18 -7.00 12.10
N PRO A 47 -10.52 -6.09 13.03
CA PRO A 47 -10.87 -4.71 12.71
C PRO A 47 -9.74 -3.94 11.99
N ARG A 48 -8.47 -4.13 12.38
CA ARG A 48 -7.32 -3.46 11.75
C ARG A 48 -7.19 -3.84 10.29
N LEU A 49 -7.31 -5.15 10.00
CA LEU A 49 -7.31 -5.66 8.63
C LEU A 49 -8.49 -5.11 7.82
N ARG A 50 -9.69 -5.07 8.40
CA ARG A 50 -10.88 -4.52 7.74
C ARG A 50 -10.67 -3.08 7.30
N THR A 51 -10.13 -2.23 8.18
CA THR A 51 -9.86 -0.82 7.85
C THR A 51 -8.79 -0.72 6.75
N ALA A 52 -7.71 -1.49 6.83
CA ALA A 52 -6.67 -1.51 5.82
C ALA A 52 -7.19 -1.93 4.43
N VAL A 53 -8.06 -2.95 4.38
CA VAL A 53 -8.70 -3.41 3.14
C VAL A 53 -9.66 -2.35 2.59
N GLN A 54 -10.45 -1.68 3.43
CA GLN A 54 -11.34 -0.60 2.99
C GLN A 54 -10.55 0.56 2.37
N ILE A 55 -9.45 0.97 3.00
CA ILE A 55 -8.56 2.02 2.47
C ILE A 55 -7.92 1.58 1.14
N ALA A 56 -7.51 0.31 1.02
CA ALA A 56 -6.96 -0.22 -0.22
C ALA A 56 -7.98 -0.22 -1.36
N LYS A 57 -9.22 -0.66 -1.08
CA LYS A 57 -10.34 -0.62 -2.05
C LYS A 57 -10.66 0.83 -2.46
N ALA A 58 -10.69 1.76 -1.51
CA ALA A 58 -10.91 3.19 -1.79
C ALA A 58 -9.84 3.81 -2.71
N ASN A 59 -8.62 3.25 -2.71
CA ASN A 59 -7.51 3.68 -3.57
C ASN A 59 -7.41 2.90 -4.89
N ASN A 60 -8.46 2.16 -5.26
CA ASN A 60 -8.51 1.32 -6.47
C ASN A 60 -7.38 0.28 -6.53
N MET A 61 -6.97 -0.26 -5.38
CA MET A 61 -6.04 -1.39 -5.37
C MET A 61 -6.76 -2.64 -5.91
N PRO A 62 -6.17 -3.38 -6.86
CA PRO A 62 -6.73 -4.65 -7.34
C PRO A 62 -6.92 -5.67 -6.21
N LEU A 63 -8.05 -6.38 -6.20
CA LEU A 63 -8.39 -7.38 -5.18
C LEU A 63 -7.31 -8.48 -5.06
N VAL A 64 -6.75 -8.91 -6.19
CA VAL A 64 -5.65 -9.89 -6.26
C VAL A 64 -4.44 -9.46 -5.40
N ASN A 65 -4.14 -8.17 -5.33
CA ASN A 65 -3.02 -7.66 -4.53
C ASN A 65 -3.35 -7.69 -3.03
N ILE A 66 -4.60 -7.41 -2.67
CA ILE A 66 -5.09 -7.45 -1.29
C ILE A 66 -5.05 -8.89 -0.78
N GLU A 67 -5.63 -9.83 -1.52
CA GLU A 67 -5.61 -11.26 -1.18
C GLU A 67 -4.17 -11.80 -1.05
N LYS A 68 -3.29 -11.43 -1.98
CA LYS A 68 -1.88 -11.82 -1.92
C LYS A 68 -1.17 -11.25 -0.69
N ALA A 69 -1.53 -10.04 -0.25
CA ALA A 69 -0.98 -9.44 0.95
C ALA A 69 -1.49 -10.11 2.23
N ILE A 70 -2.76 -10.53 2.26
CA ILE A 70 -3.35 -11.32 3.35
C ILE A 70 -2.67 -12.68 3.47
N LYS A 71 -2.57 -13.43 2.36
CA LYS A 71 -1.91 -14.75 2.32
C LYS A 71 -0.45 -14.72 2.75
N LYS A 72 0.26 -13.63 2.44
CA LYS A 72 1.62 -13.39 2.94
C LYS A 72 1.65 -13.11 4.45
N GLY A 73 0.64 -12.44 4.99
CA GLY A 73 0.52 -12.17 6.42
C GLY A 73 0.15 -13.40 7.24
N THR A 74 -0.72 -14.27 6.72
CA THR A 74 -1.14 -15.53 7.36
C THR A 74 -0.10 -16.64 7.27
N GLY A 75 0.93 -16.49 6.43
CA GLY A 75 2.00 -17.47 6.25
C GLY A 75 1.72 -18.55 5.20
N GLU A 76 0.62 -18.45 4.45
CA GLU A 76 0.31 -19.34 3.31
C GLU A 76 1.30 -19.17 2.15
N LEU A 77 1.92 -17.99 2.03
CA LEU A 77 2.95 -17.70 1.05
C LEU A 77 4.28 -17.37 1.73
N PRO A 78 5.42 -17.84 1.19
CA PRO A 78 6.73 -17.43 1.69
C PRO A 78 6.86 -15.91 1.57
N GLY A 79 7.35 -15.30 2.65
CA GLY A 79 7.36 -13.85 2.81
C GLY A 79 8.37 -13.38 3.84
N VAL A 80 8.51 -12.06 3.92
CA VAL A 80 9.36 -11.38 4.89
C VAL A 80 8.50 -10.98 6.09
N VAL A 81 9.05 -11.11 7.30
CA VAL A 81 8.42 -10.62 8.52
C VAL A 81 8.57 -9.10 8.57
N TYR A 82 7.45 -8.40 8.60
CA TYR A 82 7.43 -6.95 8.83
C TYR A 82 7.06 -6.70 10.29
N GLU A 83 7.85 -5.87 10.95
CA GLU A 83 7.62 -5.42 12.32
C GLU A 83 7.39 -3.92 12.34
N GLU A 84 6.52 -3.48 13.25
CA GLU A 84 6.22 -2.07 13.46
C GLU A 84 7.28 -1.48 14.39
N VAL A 85 7.95 -0.43 13.95
CA VAL A 85 8.98 0.28 14.72
C VAL A 85 8.66 1.76 14.69
N ILE A 86 8.65 2.38 15.87
CA ILE A 86 8.45 3.81 16.06
C ILE A 86 9.83 4.44 16.27
N TYR A 87 10.12 5.49 15.49
CA TYR A 87 11.32 6.30 15.64
C TYR A 87 10.92 7.69 16.11
N GLU A 88 11.65 8.23 17.07
CA GLU A 88 11.47 9.59 17.57
C GLU A 88 12.74 10.39 17.31
N GLY A 89 12.60 11.69 17.00
CA GLY A 89 13.72 12.57 16.73
C GLY A 89 13.32 14.01 16.50
N TYR A 90 14.28 14.92 16.69
CA TYR A 90 14.11 16.36 16.46
C TYR A 90 14.71 16.74 15.10
N GLY A 91 13.95 17.48 14.29
CA GLY A 91 14.44 18.05 13.02
C GLY A 91 15.07 19.43 13.21
N PRO A 92 15.74 19.98 12.17
CA PRO A 92 16.17 21.37 12.19
C PRO A 92 14.94 22.27 12.38
N GLY A 93 14.99 23.14 13.40
CA GLY A 93 13.95 24.12 13.71
C GLY A 93 13.73 25.11 12.59
#